data_AF-A0A949NTR7-F1
#
_entry.id   AF-A0A949NTR7-F1
#
_cell.length_a   1.000
_cell.length_b   1.000
_cell.length_c   1.000
_cell.angle_alpha   90.00
_cell.angle_beta   90.00
_cell.angle_gamma   90.00
#
_symmetry.space_group_name_H-M   'P 1'
#
loop_
_entity.id
_entity.type
_entity.pdbx_description
1 polymer ?
#
loop_
_entity_poly.entity_id
_entity_poly.type
_entity_poly.pdbx_seq_one_letter_code
_entity_poly.pdbx_strand_id
1 'polypeptide(L)'
;MLLLWLFMASSVQAQVFPTSLGGITLGDDISSIDKICRMHTQIPLSQERHLMEIQLMPHHAPGIRSGSVAYANCDQIGRIVRIKLKFEDDTRGFFDNMLRRYRDRFGKPLEWRGDPFQTVMSWKWSFINADGEQVNLELTHSRDEDYKMGNFVKMTLRSLWLSEDACQDTKNEAGAQNNRAPTPANKLDYRLLIPQ
;
A
#
# COMPACT_ATOMS: atom_id res chain seq x y z
N MET A 1 36.44 -31.69 -36.53
CA MET A 1 36.13 -30.34 -36.02
C MET A 1 34.87 -30.44 -35.16
N LEU A 2 35.03 -30.62 -33.85
CA LEU A 2 33.92 -30.70 -32.89
C LEU A 2 33.62 -29.27 -32.41
N LEU A 3 32.47 -28.70 -32.80
CA LEU A 3 32.00 -27.42 -32.27
C LEU A 3 31.24 -27.67 -30.96
N LEU A 4 31.86 -27.29 -29.84
CA LEU A 4 31.22 -27.22 -28.52
C LEU A 4 30.24 -26.05 -28.49
N TRP A 5 28.94 -26.34 -28.40
CA TRP A 5 27.91 -25.38 -28.03
C TRP A 5 27.96 -25.14 -26.52
N LEU A 6 28.50 -23.98 -26.12
CA LEU A 6 28.38 -23.44 -24.77
C LEU A 6 26.93 -22.95 -24.57
N PHE A 7 26.12 -23.77 -23.91
CA PHE A 7 24.85 -23.31 -23.32
C PHE A 7 25.17 -22.25 -22.27
N MET A 8 24.93 -20.98 -22.58
CA MET A 8 24.79 -19.94 -21.55
C MET A 8 23.57 -20.31 -20.70
N ALA A 9 23.81 -20.87 -19.52
CA ALA A 9 22.80 -20.97 -18.49
C ALA A 9 22.49 -19.54 -18.00
N SER A 10 21.46 -18.92 -18.56
CA SER A 10 20.87 -17.73 -17.98
C SER A 10 20.22 -18.17 -16.66
N SER A 11 20.88 -17.86 -15.54
CA SER A 11 20.30 -18.01 -14.21
C SER A 11 19.03 -17.14 -14.14
N VAL A 12 17.87 -17.75 -14.37
CA VAL A 12 16.58 -17.11 -14.08
C VAL A 12 16.52 -17.02 -12.56
N GLN A 13 16.96 -15.88 -12.02
CA GLN A 13 16.83 -15.58 -10.62
C GLN A 13 15.33 -15.44 -10.36
N ALA A 14 14.72 -16.48 -9.77
CA ALA A 14 13.30 -16.49 -9.45
C ALA A 14 12.99 -15.23 -8.63
N GLN A 15 12.20 -14.33 -9.21
CA GLN A 15 11.88 -13.06 -8.59
C GLN A 15 11.06 -13.36 -7.33
N VAL A 16 11.63 -13.06 -6.16
CA VAL A 16 10.97 -13.31 -4.87
C VAL A 16 9.67 -12.52 -4.84
N PHE A 17 8.54 -13.21 -4.69
CA PHE A 17 7.22 -12.60 -4.52
C PHE A 17 6.99 -12.29 -3.03
N PRO A 18 7.04 -11.02 -2.60
CA PRO A 18 6.95 -10.69 -1.18
C PRO A 18 5.49 -10.70 -0.72
N THR A 19 5.19 -11.54 0.26
CA THR A 19 3.84 -11.65 0.84
C THR A 19 3.75 -11.11 2.26
N SER A 20 4.87 -11.04 2.99
CA SER A 20 4.89 -10.67 4.42
C SER A 20 5.71 -9.41 4.71
N LEU A 21 5.24 -8.58 5.65
CA LEU A 21 5.92 -7.39 6.15
C LEU A 21 5.62 -7.19 7.64
N GLY A 22 6.66 -7.07 8.47
CA GLY A 22 6.50 -6.82 9.91
C GLY A 22 5.77 -7.93 10.67
N GLY A 23 5.86 -9.19 10.20
CA GLY A 23 5.13 -10.32 10.79
C GLY A 23 3.66 -10.41 10.38
N ILE A 24 3.21 -9.57 9.45
CA ILE A 24 1.85 -9.58 8.89
C ILE A 24 1.93 -10.07 7.44
N THR A 25 1.01 -10.94 7.04
CA THR A 25 0.98 -11.53 5.69
C THR A 25 -0.20 -10.97 4.90
N LEU A 26 0.08 -10.51 3.68
CA LEU A 26 -0.95 -10.12 2.73
C LEU A 26 -1.81 -11.33 2.36
N GLY A 27 -3.11 -11.11 2.28
CA GLY A 27 -4.07 -12.14 2.00
C GLY A 27 -4.40 -13.01 3.21
N ASP A 28 -3.78 -12.90 4.39
CA ASP A 28 -4.31 -13.60 5.57
C ASP A 28 -5.62 -12.95 6.05
N ASP A 29 -6.38 -13.66 6.86
CA ASP A 29 -7.57 -13.08 7.52
C ASP A 29 -7.15 -12.06 8.60
N ILE A 30 -7.88 -10.97 8.75
CA ILE A 30 -7.59 -9.91 9.73
C ILE A 30 -7.53 -10.44 11.17
N SER A 31 -8.30 -11.49 11.49
CA SER A 31 -8.28 -12.11 12.83
C SER A 31 -6.92 -12.71 13.21
N SER A 32 -6.07 -13.02 12.22
CA SER A 32 -4.69 -13.50 12.45
C SER A 32 -3.82 -12.49 13.22
N ILE A 33 -4.20 -11.20 13.22
CA ILE A 33 -3.44 -10.13 13.83
C ILE A 33 -4.22 -9.35 14.90
N ASP A 34 -5.33 -9.89 15.41
CA ASP A 34 -6.19 -9.22 16.41
C ASP A 34 -5.41 -8.71 17.64
N LYS A 35 -4.41 -9.48 18.09
CA LYS A 35 -3.59 -9.16 19.27
C LYS A 35 -2.75 -7.88 19.11
N ILE A 36 -2.49 -7.45 17.88
CA ILE A 36 -1.70 -6.24 17.58
C ILE A 36 -2.54 -5.13 16.94
N CYS A 37 -3.86 -5.28 16.91
CA CYS A 37 -4.78 -4.31 16.33
C CYS A 37 -5.49 -3.45 17.39
N ARG A 38 -5.79 -2.20 17.05
CA ARG A 38 -6.62 -1.29 17.85
C ARG A 38 -8.06 -1.33 17.30
N MET A 39 -8.85 -2.30 17.77
CA MET A 39 -10.19 -2.60 17.23
C MET A 39 -11.12 -1.37 17.17
N HIS A 40 -11.03 -0.43 18.11
CA HIS A 40 -11.84 0.79 18.12
C HIS A 40 -11.47 1.83 17.04
N THR A 41 -10.41 1.59 16.26
CA THR A 41 -9.96 2.49 15.18
C THR A 41 -10.43 2.07 13.80
N GLN A 42 -11.20 0.97 13.73
CA GLN A 42 -11.70 0.44 12.48
C GLN A 42 -12.64 1.44 11.78
N ILE A 43 -12.26 1.87 10.57
CA ILE A 43 -13.04 2.79 9.74
C ILE A 43 -12.94 2.39 8.26
N PRO A 44 -13.95 2.68 7.42
CA PRO A 44 -13.80 2.57 5.97
C PRO A 44 -12.71 3.51 5.47
N LEU A 45 -11.88 3.06 4.53
CA LEU A 45 -10.85 3.93 3.96
C LEU A 45 -11.52 4.96 3.04
N SER A 46 -11.33 6.25 3.34
CA SER A 46 -12.13 7.35 2.77
C SER A 46 -12.24 7.33 1.22
N GLN A 47 -11.13 7.08 0.52
CA GLN A 47 -11.07 7.08 -0.95
C GLN A 47 -11.15 5.67 -1.57
N GLU A 48 -11.17 4.63 -0.73
CA GLU A 48 -11.17 3.22 -1.16
C GLU A 48 -12.16 2.48 -0.26
N ARG A 49 -13.45 2.83 -0.37
CA ARG A 49 -14.49 2.36 0.57
C ARG A 49 -14.73 0.85 0.54
N HIS A 50 -14.22 0.17 -0.48
CA HIS A 50 -14.10 -1.28 -0.59
C HIS A 50 -13.10 -1.90 0.40
N LEU A 51 -12.43 -1.08 1.21
CA LEU A 51 -11.53 -1.50 2.26
C LEU A 51 -11.91 -0.87 3.60
N MET A 52 -11.70 -1.64 4.67
CA MET A 52 -11.62 -1.12 6.04
C MET A 52 -10.15 -0.92 6.41
N GLU A 53 -9.84 0.13 7.16
CA GLU A 53 -8.55 0.36 7.78
C GLU A 53 -8.65 0.20 9.31
N ILE A 54 -7.65 -0.44 9.90
CA ILE A 54 -7.47 -0.54 11.34
C ILE A 54 -6.03 -0.17 11.70
N GLN A 55 -5.86 0.57 12.80
CA GLN A 55 -4.53 0.91 13.30
C GLN A 55 -3.93 -0.26 14.06
N LEU A 56 -2.62 -0.45 13.90
CA LEU A 56 -1.83 -1.34 14.75
C LEU A 56 -1.53 -0.67 16.09
N MET A 57 -1.26 -1.47 17.11
CA MET A 57 -0.71 -0.96 18.37
C MET A 57 0.65 -0.29 18.09
N PRO A 58 0.90 0.91 18.65
CA PRO A 58 2.23 1.53 18.61
C PRO A 58 3.27 0.59 19.20
N HIS A 59 4.47 0.55 18.61
CA HIS A 59 5.58 -0.28 19.11
C HIS A 59 5.27 -1.78 19.25
N HIS A 60 4.32 -2.32 18.47
CA HIS A 60 4.02 -3.76 18.46
C HIS A 60 5.22 -4.63 18.04
N ALA A 61 6.21 -4.04 17.36
CA ALA A 61 7.45 -4.69 16.98
C ALA A 61 8.64 -3.71 17.13
N PRO A 62 9.86 -4.22 17.40
CA PRO A 62 11.05 -3.37 17.51
C PRO A 62 11.29 -2.51 16.27
N GLY A 63 11.49 -1.21 16.48
CA GLY A 63 11.74 -0.23 15.41
C GLY A 63 10.51 0.22 14.64
N ILE A 64 9.30 -0.23 15.01
CA ILE A 64 8.03 0.18 14.41
C ILE A 64 7.28 1.15 15.31
N ARG A 65 7.06 2.38 14.84
CA ARG A 65 6.43 3.46 15.60
C ARG A 65 4.94 3.27 15.68
N SER A 66 4.39 3.03 14.50
CA SER A 66 2.97 2.85 14.28
C SER A 66 2.74 2.16 12.94
N GLY A 67 1.51 1.75 12.69
CA GLY A 67 1.13 1.22 11.40
C GLY A 67 -0.37 1.10 11.26
N SER A 68 -0.81 0.75 10.06
CA SER A 68 -2.18 0.39 9.77
C SER A 68 -2.23 -0.79 8.81
N VAL A 69 -3.32 -1.53 8.89
CA VAL A 69 -3.66 -2.59 7.97
C VAL A 69 -4.99 -2.22 7.33
N ALA A 70 -5.07 -2.38 6.00
CA ALA A 70 -6.34 -2.33 5.30
C ALA A 70 -6.74 -3.75 4.87
N TYR A 71 -8.01 -4.09 5.06
CA TYR A 71 -8.58 -5.38 4.71
C TYR A 71 -9.87 -5.22 3.92
N ALA A 72 -10.18 -6.24 3.12
CA ALA A 72 -11.30 -6.30 2.20
C ALA A 72 -12.65 -6.27 2.93
N ASN A 73 -13.64 -5.59 2.35
CA ASN A 73 -14.99 -5.49 2.92
C ASN A 73 -16.12 -5.67 1.91
N CYS A 74 -15.80 -6.05 0.67
CA CYS A 74 -16.76 -6.16 -0.42
C CYS A 74 -17.02 -7.60 -0.85
N ASP A 75 -16.01 -8.30 -1.37
CA ASP A 75 -16.11 -9.66 -1.93
C ASP A 75 -15.40 -10.66 -1.00
N GLN A 76 -14.10 -10.52 -0.82
CA GLN A 76 -13.29 -11.36 0.06
C GLN A 76 -13.14 -10.74 1.46
N ILE A 77 -14.27 -10.56 2.16
CA ILE A 77 -14.35 -9.87 3.45
C ILE A 77 -13.30 -10.41 4.45
N GLY A 78 -12.60 -9.49 5.12
CA GLY A 78 -11.63 -9.81 6.18
C GLY A 78 -10.21 -10.07 5.68
N ARG A 79 -9.99 -10.27 4.38
CA ARG A 79 -8.66 -10.56 3.83
C ARG A 79 -7.77 -9.31 3.82
N ILE A 80 -6.55 -9.43 4.33
CA ILE A 80 -5.59 -8.33 4.42
C ILE A 80 -5.12 -7.91 3.03
N VAL A 81 -5.40 -6.67 2.65
CA VAL A 81 -5.07 -6.11 1.33
C VAL A 81 -3.82 -5.24 1.38
N ARG A 82 -3.58 -4.53 2.49
CA ARG A 82 -2.49 -3.57 2.60
C ARG A 82 -1.90 -3.54 4.00
N ILE A 83 -0.58 -3.47 4.07
CA ILE A 83 0.18 -3.27 5.30
C ILE A 83 0.94 -1.95 5.15
N LYS A 84 0.84 -1.06 6.14
CA LYS A 84 1.62 0.17 6.21
C LYS A 84 2.29 0.28 7.56
N LEU A 85 3.62 0.35 7.58
CA LEU A 85 4.42 0.50 8.79
C LEU A 85 5.24 1.78 8.74
N LYS A 86 5.25 2.51 9.86
CA LYS A 86 6.11 3.67 10.09
C LYS A 86 7.23 3.26 11.05
N PHE A 87 8.46 3.65 10.74
CA PHE A 87 9.63 3.32 11.55
C PHE A 87 9.90 4.38 12.62
N GLU A 88 10.59 3.97 13.68
CA GLU A 88 11.09 4.88 14.74
C GLU A 88 12.18 5.80 14.23
N ASP A 89 13.11 5.22 13.48
CA ASP A 89 14.19 5.97 12.85
C ASP A 89 13.61 6.68 11.63
N ASP A 90 13.45 7.99 11.75
CA ASP A 90 12.94 8.88 10.71
C ASP A 90 14.07 9.49 9.86
N THR A 91 15.32 9.12 10.12
CA THR A 91 16.47 9.71 9.44
C THR A 91 16.56 9.29 7.98
N ARG A 92 17.18 10.15 7.17
CA ARG A 92 17.54 9.82 5.79
C ARG A 92 18.46 8.61 5.70
N GLY A 93 19.40 8.47 6.64
CA GLY A 93 20.37 7.37 6.66
C GLY A 93 19.70 5.99 6.78
N PHE A 94 18.65 5.89 7.61
CA PHE A 94 17.85 4.67 7.70
C PHE A 94 17.15 4.34 6.38
N PHE A 95 16.52 5.33 5.75
CA PHE A 95 15.90 5.14 4.44
C PHE A 95 16.90 4.63 3.39
N ASP A 96 18.07 5.25 3.29
CA ASP A 96 19.08 4.85 2.30
C ASP A 96 19.61 3.43 2.59
N ASN A 97 19.71 3.04 3.87
CA ASN A 97 20.05 1.69 4.27
C ASN A 97 18.99 0.68 3.82
N MET A 98 17.71 0.96 4.08
CA MET A 98 16.57 0.13 3.68
C MET A 98 16.46 0.03 2.15
N LEU A 99 16.61 1.15 1.45
CA LEU A 99 16.59 1.22 0.00
C LEU A 99 17.68 0.33 -0.61
N ARG A 100 18.91 0.38 -0.08
CA ARG A 100 19.99 -0.52 -0.52
C ARG A 100 19.60 -1.98 -0.34
N ARG A 101 19.10 -2.38 0.85
CA ARG A 101 18.64 -3.76 1.11
C ARG A 101 17.53 -4.21 0.18
N TYR A 102 16.59 -3.32 -0.16
CA TYR A 102 15.52 -3.62 -1.11
C TYR A 102 16.08 -3.81 -2.52
N ARG A 103 17.03 -2.98 -2.94
CA ARG A 103 17.70 -3.13 -4.24
C ARG A 103 18.52 -4.41 -4.34
N ASP A 104 19.20 -4.78 -3.25
CA ASP A 104 19.98 -6.02 -3.20
C ASP A 104 19.06 -7.26 -3.28
N ARG A 105 17.87 -7.20 -2.66
CA ARG A 105 16.92 -8.32 -2.64
C ARG A 105 16.02 -8.41 -3.88
N PHE A 106 15.54 -7.28 -4.38
CA PHE A 106 14.48 -7.20 -5.40
C PHE A 106 14.94 -6.59 -6.72
N GLY A 107 16.18 -6.12 -6.80
CA GLY A 107 16.68 -5.40 -7.97
C GLY A 107 16.21 -3.94 -8.03
N LYS A 108 16.34 -3.33 -9.22
CA LYS A 108 16.01 -1.92 -9.43
C LYS A 108 14.51 -1.67 -9.18
N PRO A 109 14.14 -0.56 -8.52
CA PRO A 109 12.74 -0.17 -8.40
C PRO A 109 12.12 0.10 -9.77
N LEU A 110 10.82 -0.13 -9.87
CA LEU A 110 10.02 0.13 -11.06
C LEU A 110 9.82 1.63 -11.30
N GLU A 111 9.58 2.39 -10.22
CA GLU A 111 9.11 3.77 -10.32
C GLU A 111 9.68 4.64 -9.18
N TRP A 112 10.05 5.87 -9.53
CA TRP A 112 10.33 6.96 -8.59
C TRP A 112 9.08 7.85 -8.46
N ARG A 113 8.66 8.12 -7.22
CA ARG A 113 7.48 8.95 -6.89
C ARG A 113 7.79 10.11 -5.95
N GLY A 114 9.06 10.51 -5.87
CA GLY A 114 9.45 11.67 -5.06
C GLY A 114 9.25 13.00 -5.76
N ASP A 115 9.32 14.09 -5.01
CA ASP A 115 9.32 15.44 -5.56
C ASP A 115 10.75 15.93 -5.90
N PRO A 116 10.90 16.97 -6.73
CA PRO A 116 12.21 17.50 -7.12
C PRO A 116 13.05 18.04 -5.95
N PHE A 117 12.42 18.52 -4.88
CA PHE A 117 13.08 19.07 -3.69
C PHE A 117 13.42 17.99 -2.67
N GLN A 118 13.09 16.73 -2.96
CA GLN A 118 13.33 15.58 -2.09
C GLN A 118 12.68 15.75 -0.70
N THR A 119 11.59 16.49 -0.63
CA THR A 119 10.75 16.59 0.57
C THR A 119 10.10 15.22 0.84
N VAL A 120 9.68 14.53 -0.21
CA VAL A 120 9.15 13.18 -0.25
C VAL A 120 9.97 12.39 -1.26
N MET A 121 10.43 11.22 -0.83
CA MET A 121 11.27 10.32 -1.60
C MET A 121 10.66 8.93 -1.54
N SER A 122 10.06 8.48 -2.63
CA SER A 122 9.35 7.19 -2.65
C SER A 122 9.77 6.33 -3.83
N TRP A 123 10.21 5.11 -3.53
CA TRP A 123 10.55 4.09 -4.51
C TRP A 123 9.54 2.96 -4.49
N LYS A 124 9.10 2.54 -5.67
CA LYS A 124 8.12 1.48 -5.82
C LYS A 124 8.69 0.27 -6.55
N TRP A 125 8.34 -0.92 -6.09
CA TRP A 125 8.50 -2.20 -6.78
C TRP A 125 7.12 -2.79 -7.05
N SER A 126 7.02 -3.58 -8.12
CA SER A 126 5.84 -4.38 -8.45
C SER A 126 6.28 -5.80 -8.77
N PHE A 127 5.56 -6.77 -8.23
CA PHE A 127 5.84 -8.19 -8.35
C PHE A 127 4.61 -8.89 -8.86
N ILE A 128 4.78 -9.84 -9.78
CA ILE A 128 3.70 -10.69 -10.31
C ILE A 128 4.17 -12.13 -10.17
N ASN A 129 3.35 -13.01 -9.60
CA ASN A 129 3.63 -14.44 -9.49
C ASN A 129 3.04 -15.22 -10.68
N ALA A 130 3.26 -16.55 -10.70
CA ALA A 130 2.77 -17.42 -11.76
C ALA A 130 1.24 -17.49 -11.86
N ASP A 131 0.55 -17.25 -10.74
CA ASP A 131 -0.91 -17.24 -10.65
C ASP A 131 -1.53 -15.89 -11.05
N GLY A 132 -0.70 -14.92 -11.45
CA GLY A 132 -1.13 -13.57 -11.83
C GLY A 132 -1.44 -12.65 -10.66
N GLU A 133 -1.17 -13.06 -9.42
CA GLU A 133 -1.28 -12.17 -8.28
C GLU A 133 -0.20 -11.10 -8.32
N GLN A 134 -0.59 -9.87 -7.94
CA GLN A 134 0.30 -8.73 -7.99
C GLN A 134 0.49 -8.13 -6.61
N VAL A 135 1.74 -7.89 -6.21
CA VAL A 135 2.09 -7.13 -5.00
C VAL A 135 2.84 -5.87 -5.39
N ASN A 136 2.45 -4.75 -4.77
CA ASN A 136 3.19 -3.49 -4.85
C ASN A 136 3.86 -3.21 -3.50
N LEU A 137 5.14 -2.83 -3.53
CA LEU A 137 5.92 -2.42 -2.37
C LEU A 137 6.41 -0.99 -2.59
N GLU A 138 6.19 -0.11 -1.62
CA GLU A 138 6.64 1.28 -1.64
C GLU A 138 7.43 1.59 -0.37
N LEU A 139 8.67 2.06 -0.53
CA LEU A 139 9.50 2.59 0.55
C LEU A 139 9.55 4.11 0.42
N THR A 140 9.21 4.83 1.48
CA THR A 140 9.13 6.28 1.47
C THR A 140 9.87 6.91 2.65
N HIS A 141 10.59 7.99 2.35
CA HIS A 141 11.08 8.98 3.31
C HIS A 141 10.38 10.30 3.04
N SER A 142 9.94 10.99 4.08
CA SER A 142 9.24 12.28 3.95
C SER A 142 9.65 13.24 5.05
N ARG A 143 9.85 14.50 4.67
CA ARG A 143 10.10 15.67 5.53
C ARG A 143 8.94 16.66 5.48
N ASP A 144 7.83 16.26 4.86
CA ASP A 144 6.61 17.07 4.79
C ASP A 144 5.87 17.02 6.13
N GLU A 145 5.79 18.18 6.79
CA GLU A 145 5.11 18.37 8.09
C GLU A 145 3.58 18.35 7.96
N ASP A 146 3.04 18.81 6.82
CA ASP A 146 1.60 18.84 6.54
C ASP A 146 1.08 17.45 6.13
N TYR A 147 1.99 16.54 5.80
CA TYR A 147 1.68 15.15 5.46
C TYR A 147 2.20 14.14 6.51
N LYS A 148 2.92 13.11 6.07
CA LYS A 148 3.43 12.02 6.90
C LYS A 148 4.95 12.11 6.96
N MET A 149 5.48 12.75 7.99
CA MET A 149 6.93 12.83 8.24
C MET A 149 7.53 11.47 8.62
N GLY A 150 8.79 11.26 8.23
CA GLY A 150 9.65 10.12 8.57
C GLY A 150 9.64 9.00 7.53
N ASN A 151 10.09 7.82 7.97
CA ASN A 151 10.24 6.65 7.12
C ASN A 151 9.06 5.71 7.25
N PHE A 152 8.52 5.24 6.13
CA PHE A 152 7.47 4.26 6.12
C PHE A 152 7.55 3.33 4.91
N VAL A 153 7.05 2.12 5.09
CA VAL A 153 6.90 1.13 4.04
C VAL A 153 5.43 0.75 3.90
N LYS A 154 4.98 0.60 2.66
CA LYS A 154 3.63 0.18 2.31
C LYS A 154 3.72 -1.01 1.36
N MET A 155 3.03 -2.10 1.69
CA MET A 155 2.88 -3.26 0.81
C MET A 155 1.39 -3.47 0.53
N THR A 156 1.01 -3.74 -0.72
CA THR A 156 -0.39 -3.91 -1.14
C THR A 156 -0.52 -5.11 -2.06
N LEU A 157 -1.43 -6.02 -1.75
CA LEU A 157 -1.88 -7.08 -2.66
C LEU A 157 -2.80 -6.45 -3.70
N ARG A 158 -2.20 -5.99 -4.79
CA ARG A 158 -2.84 -5.18 -5.83
C ARG A 158 -3.94 -5.95 -6.56
N SER A 159 -3.75 -7.24 -6.80
CA SER A 159 -4.76 -8.12 -7.40
C SER A 159 -6.02 -8.19 -6.52
N LEU A 160 -5.87 -8.43 -5.22
CA LEU A 160 -6.99 -8.45 -4.28
C LEU A 160 -7.68 -7.08 -4.18
N TRP A 161 -6.90 -5.99 -4.12
CA TRP A 161 -7.46 -4.63 -4.15
C TRP A 161 -8.34 -4.43 -5.40
N LEU A 162 -7.90 -4.87 -6.58
CA LEU A 162 -8.64 -4.72 -7.84
C LEU A 162 -9.96 -5.49 -7.82
N SER A 163 -9.94 -6.70 -7.25
CA SER A 163 -11.16 -7.50 -7.07
C SER A 163 -12.19 -6.78 -6.20
N GLU A 164 -11.74 -6.23 -5.07
CA GLU A 164 -12.60 -5.51 -4.13
C GLU A 164 -13.16 -4.19 -4.72
N ASP A 165 -12.34 -3.46 -5.48
CA ASP A 165 -12.73 -2.23 -6.17
C ASP A 165 -13.85 -2.51 -7.19
N ALA A 166 -13.67 -3.55 -8.02
CA ALA A 166 -14.67 -3.98 -9.00
C ALA A 166 -15.99 -4.43 -8.34
N CYS A 167 -15.92 -5.11 -7.19
CA CYS A 167 -17.09 -5.46 -6.40
C CYS A 167 -17.85 -4.20 -5.93
N GLN A 168 -17.13 -3.18 -5.48
CA GLN A 168 -17.73 -1.95 -4.99
C GLN A 168 -18.35 -1.11 -6.11
N ASP A 169 -17.72 -1.07 -7.27
CA ASP A 169 -18.28 -0.43 -8.47
C ASP A 169 -19.60 -1.08 -8.87
N THR A 170 -19.65 -2.43 -8.89
CA THR A 170 -20.88 -3.18 -9.17
C THR A 170 -22.01 -2.83 -8.17
N LYS A 171 -21.68 -2.71 -6.87
CA LYS A 171 -22.65 -2.29 -5.83
C LYS A 171 -23.13 -0.85 -6.04
N ASN A 172 -22.22 0.06 -6.42
CA ASN A 172 -22.55 1.46 -6.65
C ASN A 172 -23.47 1.62 -7.85
N GLU A 173 -23.21 0.91 -8.95
CA GLU A 173 -24.06 0.93 -10.15
C GLU A 173 -25.48 0.42 -9.86
N ALA A 174 -25.59 -0.64 -9.07
CA ALA A 174 -26.89 -1.16 -8.62
C ALA A 174 -27.64 -0.16 -7.70
N GLY A 175 -26.93 0.59 -6.85
CA GLY A 175 -27.52 1.56 -5.92
C GLY A 175 -27.77 2.96 -6.51
N ALA A 176 -27.05 3.34 -7.57
CA ALA A 176 -27.12 4.67 -8.19
C ALA A 176 -28.45 4.96 -8.89
N GLN A 177 -29.26 3.93 -9.17
CA GLN A 177 -30.60 4.09 -9.77
C GLN A 177 -31.58 4.89 -8.89
N ASN A 178 -31.23 5.21 -7.62
CA ASN A 178 -32.13 5.83 -6.64
C ASN A 178 -31.74 7.23 -6.11
N ASN A 179 -30.71 7.91 -6.64
CA ASN A 179 -30.26 9.20 -6.05
C ASN A 179 -30.44 10.43 -6.95
N ARG A 180 -30.92 11.52 -6.32
CA ARG A 180 -31.08 12.86 -6.91
C ARG A 180 -29.76 13.37 -7.50
N ALA A 181 -29.82 13.95 -8.69
CA ALA A 181 -28.68 14.60 -9.33
C ALA A 181 -28.09 15.72 -8.44
N PRO A 182 -26.76 15.93 -8.47
CA PRO A 182 -26.11 17.04 -7.74
C PRO A 182 -26.68 18.40 -8.14
N THR A 183 -26.68 19.35 -7.21
CA THR A 183 -27.03 20.74 -7.53
C THR A 183 -26.01 21.29 -8.54
N PRO A 184 -26.46 21.91 -9.64
CA PRO A 184 -25.57 22.49 -10.65
C PRO A 184 -24.59 23.52 -10.07
N ALA A 185 -23.35 23.52 -10.55
CA ALA A 185 -22.27 24.41 -10.08
C ALA A 185 -22.61 25.90 -10.22
N ASN A 186 -23.43 26.28 -11.21
CA ASN A 186 -23.87 27.65 -11.43
C ASN A 186 -24.86 28.17 -10.36
N LYS A 187 -25.27 27.35 -9.40
CA LYS A 187 -26.09 27.74 -8.24
C LYS A 187 -25.27 27.95 -6.96
N LEU A 188 -23.94 27.91 -7.04
CA LEU A 188 -23.06 28.12 -5.89
C LEU A 188 -23.06 29.60 -5.46
N ASP A 189 -23.47 29.87 -4.22
CA ASP A 189 -23.38 31.21 -3.64
C ASP A 189 -21.97 31.46 -3.09
N TYR A 190 -21.17 32.22 -3.84
CA TYR A 190 -19.78 32.53 -3.48
C TYR A 190 -19.64 33.26 -2.13
N ARG A 191 -20.68 33.95 -1.65
CA ARG A 191 -20.63 34.62 -0.35
C ARG A 191 -20.47 33.64 0.80
N LEU A 192 -20.98 32.43 0.65
CA LEU A 192 -20.83 31.34 1.63
C LEU A 192 -19.40 30.78 1.66
N LEU A 193 -18.56 31.13 0.68
CA LEU A 193 -17.18 30.65 0.55
C LEU A 193 -16.14 31.70 0.96
N ILE A 194 -16.57 32.93 1.26
CA ILE A 194 -15.70 34.00 1.76
C ILE A 194 -15.85 34.02 3.29
N PRO A 195 -14.79 33.66 4.05
CA PRO A 195 -14.80 33.78 5.52
C PRO A 195 -15.13 35.23 5.93
N GLN A 196 -16.02 35.40 6.90
CA GLN A 196 -16.37 36.70 7.48
C GLN A 196 -15.39 37.11 8.58
#